data_AF-A0A2K8M9K3-F1
#
_entry.id   AF-A0A2K8M9K3-F1
#
_cell.length_a   1.000
_cell.length_b   1.000
_cell.length_c   1.000
_cell.angle_alpha   90.00
_cell.angle_beta   90.00
_cell.angle_gamma   90.00
#
_symmetry.space_group_name_H-M   'P 1'
#
loop_
_entity.id
_entity.type
_entity.pdbx_description
1 polymer ?
#
loop_
_entity_poly.entity_id
_entity_poly.type
_entity_poly.pdbx_seq_one_letter_code
_entity_poly.pdbx_strand_id
1 'polypeptide(L)'
;MAARQWAEGDPEPSNDEVRTVTGASGTVWARSEPNGLFWWPRPGGSVRHWPELLRIDGPVTAEPVAVQGTLFDIEPVVPRRGRR
;
A
#
# COMPACT_ATOMS: atom_id res chain seq x y z
N MET A 1 -8.41 2.68 -16.01
CA MET A 1 -7.81 1.59 -16.80
C MET A 1 -8.10 0.30 -16.02
N ALA A 2 -7.62 -0.87 -16.43
CA ALA A 2 -7.90 -2.11 -15.69
C ALA A 2 -6.82 -2.33 -14.61
N ALA A 3 -7.25 -2.62 -13.38
CA ALA A 3 -6.37 -3.02 -12.29
C ALA A 3 -5.64 -4.34 -12.64
N ARG A 4 -4.34 -4.45 -12.34
CA ARG A 4 -3.61 -5.71 -12.55
C ARG A 4 -4.06 -6.73 -11.50
N GLN A 5 -4.46 -7.90 -11.98
CA GLN A 5 -4.86 -9.03 -11.14
C GLN A 5 -3.68 -9.98 -10.93
N TRP A 6 -3.55 -10.49 -9.71
CA TRP A 6 -2.53 -11.45 -9.33
C TRP A 6 -3.15 -12.81 -9.02
N ALA A 7 -2.43 -13.87 -9.39
CA ALA A 7 -2.84 -15.26 -9.23
C ALA A 7 -1.74 -16.10 -8.57
N GLU A 8 -2.11 -17.29 -8.06
CA GLU A 8 -1.13 -18.23 -7.50
C GLU A 8 -0.03 -18.54 -8.51
N GLY A 9 1.23 -18.39 -8.08
CA GLY A 9 2.41 -18.57 -8.92
C GLY A 9 2.99 -17.27 -9.48
N ASP A 10 2.28 -16.14 -9.39
CA ASP A 10 2.84 -14.85 -9.78
C ASP A 10 3.99 -14.43 -8.86
N PRO A 11 5.05 -13.83 -9.43
CA PRO A 11 6.18 -13.33 -8.64
C PRO A 11 5.74 -12.20 -7.71
N GLU A 12 6.39 -12.13 -6.56
CA GLU A 12 6.19 -11.04 -5.61
C GLU A 12 6.67 -9.71 -6.21
N PRO A 13 5.83 -8.66 -6.25
CA PRO A 13 6.24 -7.36 -6.77
C PRO A 13 7.23 -6.66 -5.85
N SER A 14 8.09 -5.84 -6.45
CA SER A 14 9.02 -4.99 -5.70
C SER A 14 8.27 -3.87 -4.96
N ASN A 15 8.92 -3.29 -3.94
CA ASN A 15 8.35 -2.17 -3.17
C ASN A 15 8.06 -0.92 -4.01
N ASP A 16 8.80 -0.75 -5.11
CA ASP A 16 8.66 0.39 -6.01
C ASP A 16 7.45 0.22 -6.94
N GLU A 17 7.01 -1.03 -7.16
CA GLU A 17 5.84 -1.34 -7.95
C GLU A 17 4.56 -1.29 -7.11
N VAL A 18 4.58 -1.84 -5.89
CA VAL A 18 3.36 -2.04 -5.08
C VAL A 18 3.62 -1.97 -3.58
N ARG A 19 2.88 -1.09 -2.89
CA ARG A 19 2.82 -1.03 -1.40
C ARG A 19 1.49 -1.48 -0.81
N THR A 20 0.43 -1.52 -1.61
CA THR A 20 -0.93 -1.86 -1.16
C THR A 20 -1.68 -2.53 -2.30
N VAL A 21 -2.49 -3.55 -1.98
CA VAL A 21 -3.37 -4.28 -2.92
C VAL A 21 -4.76 -4.45 -2.33
N THR A 22 -5.75 -4.74 -3.16
CA THR A 22 -7.12 -5.05 -2.72
C THR A 22 -7.45 -6.48 -3.14
N GLY A 23 -7.90 -7.31 -2.22
CA GLY A 23 -8.34 -8.67 -2.50
C GLY A 23 -9.73 -8.75 -3.14
N ALA A 24 -10.09 -9.91 -3.69
CA ALA A 24 -11.40 -10.16 -4.30
C ALA A 24 -12.56 -9.94 -3.31
N SER A 25 -12.33 -10.17 -2.01
CA SER A 25 -13.27 -9.87 -0.92
C SER A 25 -13.43 -8.37 -0.63
N GLY A 26 -12.63 -7.51 -1.27
CA GLY A 26 -12.53 -6.08 -0.95
C GLY A 26 -11.55 -5.77 0.18
N THR A 27 -10.89 -6.78 0.75
CA THR A 27 -9.90 -6.60 1.81
C THR A 27 -8.65 -5.90 1.29
N VAL A 28 -8.26 -4.78 1.91
CA VAL A 28 -7.07 -4.01 1.48
C VAL A 28 -5.84 -4.48 2.26
N TRP A 29 -4.81 -4.95 1.58
CA TRP A 29 -3.56 -5.43 2.15
C TRP A 29 -2.44 -4.42 1.96
N ALA A 30 -1.69 -4.08 3.02
CA ALA A 30 -0.53 -3.21 2.95
C ALA A 30 0.74 -3.94 3.37
N ARG A 31 1.84 -3.65 2.69
CA ARG A 31 3.17 -4.17 3.06
C ARG A 31 3.77 -3.32 4.17
N SER A 32 4.44 -3.94 5.15
CA SER A 32 5.21 -3.23 6.17
C SER A 32 6.64 -3.74 6.28
N GLU A 33 7.57 -2.78 6.34
CA GLU A 33 8.97 -2.94 6.77
C GLU A 33 9.11 -2.46 8.24
N PRO A 34 10.19 -2.77 8.99
CA PRO A 34 11.49 -3.35 8.59
C PRO A 34 11.69 -4.84 8.93
N ASN A 35 10.71 -5.52 9.53
CA ASN A 35 10.89 -6.88 10.06
C ASN A 35 10.75 -8.02 9.02
N GLY A 36 10.54 -7.70 7.74
CA GLY A 36 10.30 -8.65 6.64
C GLY A 36 9.12 -8.21 5.75
N LEU A 37 8.88 -8.90 4.63
CA LEU A 37 7.77 -8.55 3.71
C LEU A 37 6.46 -9.16 4.23
N PHE A 38 5.86 -8.52 5.24
CA PHE A 38 4.55 -8.91 5.76
C PHE A 38 3.43 -8.13 5.11
N TRP A 39 2.31 -8.79 4.88
CA TRP A 39 1.10 -8.17 4.36
C TRP A 39 0.01 -8.18 5.42
N TRP A 40 -0.60 -7.01 5.65
CA TRP A 40 -1.64 -6.83 6.64
C TRP A 40 -2.92 -6.31 6.00
N PRO A 41 -4.07 -6.96 6.23
CA PRO A 41 -5.33 -6.42 5.82
C PRO A 41 -5.67 -5.22 6.73
N ARG A 42 -6.20 -4.15 6.14
CA ARG A 42 -6.63 -2.95 6.88
C ARG A 42 -7.73 -3.24 7.90
N PRO A 43 -8.43 -4.39 7.81
CA PRO A 43 -9.04 -5.03 8.96
C PRO A 43 -8.52 -6.47 9.17
N GLY A 44 -7.70 -6.72 10.19
CA GLY A 44 -7.56 -8.06 10.81
C GLY A 44 -6.34 -8.91 10.44
N GLY A 45 -5.29 -8.84 11.26
CA GLY A 45 -4.25 -9.88 11.33
C GLY A 45 -3.06 -9.69 10.39
N SER A 46 -2.15 -10.66 10.34
CA SER A 46 -0.98 -10.61 9.46
C SER A 46 -0.80 -11.89 8.69
N VAL A 47 -0.57 -11.76 7.38
CA VAL A 47 -0.26 -12.88 6.49
C VAL A 47 1.23 -12.92 6.23
N ARG A 48 1.79 -14.13 6.21
CA ARG A 48 3.20 -14.37 5.97
C ARG A 48 3.43 -14.43 4.47
N HIS A 49 3.94 -13.31 3.93
CA HIS A 49 4.41 -13.18 2.56
C HIS A 49 3.38 -13.33 1.43
N TRP A 50 3.80 -12.88 0.25
CA TRP A 50 3.01 -12.79 -0.97
C TRP A 50 2.29 -14.08 -1.40
N PRO A 51 2.90 -15.28 -1.37
CA PRO A 51 2.23 -16.50 -1.81
C PRO A 51 1.00 -16.87 -0.98
N GLU A 52 1.01 -16.60 0.32
CA GLU A 52 -0.17 -16.84 1.17
C GLU A 52 -1.29 -15.85 0.84
N LEU A 53 -0.94 -14.58 0.59
CA LEU A 53 -1.90 -13.55 0.21
C LEU A 53 -2.58 -13.85 -1.14
N LEU A 54 -1.84 -14.39 -2.11
CA LEU A 54 -2.40 -14.88 -3.38
C LEU A 54 -3.44 -15.99 -3.17
N ARG A 55 -3.18 -16.91 -2.23
CA ARG A 55 -4.08 -18.03 -1.92
C ARG A 55 -5.35 -17.61 -1.18
N ILE A 56 -5.28 -16.55 -0.37
CA ILE A 56 -6.42 -16.11 0.44
C ILE A 56 -7.45 -15.39 -0.42
N ASP A 57 -7.01 -14.42 -1.24
CA ASP A 57 -7.95 -13.44 -1.79
C ASP A 57 -7.68 -13.06 -3.26
N GLY A 58 -6.75 -13.76 -3.95
CA GLY A 58 -6.39 -13.51 -5.37
C GLY A 58 -6.32 -12.01 -5.73
N PRO A 59 -5.47 -11.23 -5.05
CA PRO A 59 -5.62 -9.78 -4.99
C PRO A 59 -5.32 -9.08 -6.29
N VAL A 60 -5.90 -7.89 -6.42
CA VAL A 60 -5.66 -6.94 -7.50
C VAL A 60 -4.87 -5.75 -6.97
N THR A 61 -3.87 -5.32 -7.74
CA THR A 61 -3.33 -3.98 -7.59
C THR A 61 -4.34 -3.00 -8.18
N ALA A 62 -5.04 -2.26 -7.31
CA ALA A 62 -5.61 -0.99 -7.73
C ALA A 62 -4.47 -0.16 -8.36
N GLU A 63 -4.74 0.49 -9.49
CA GLU A 63 -3.74 1.25 -10.27
C GLU A 63 -2.75 2.01 -9.38
N PRO A 64 -1.48 2.14 -9.82
CA PRO A 64 -0.40 2.62 -8.99
C PRO A 64 -0.85 3.88 -8.24
N VAL A 65 -0.67 3.86 -6.91
CA VAL A 65 -0.30 5.10 -6.24
C VAL A 65 1.03 5.46 -6.88
N ALA A 66 0.96 6.17 -8.01
CA ALA A 66 2.01 7.07 -8.37
C ALA A 66 2.18 7.87 -7.10
N VAL A 67 3.28 7.64 -6.38
CA VAL A 67 3.80 8.63 -5.46
C VAL A 67 4.24 9.77 -6.37
N GLN A 68 3.27 10.45 -6.99
CA GLN A 68 3.41 11.85 -7.30
C GLN A 68 3.67 12.43 -5.93
N GLY A 69 4.94 12.77 -5.70
CA GLY A 69 5.33 13.49 -4.51
C GLY A 69 4.51 14.76 -4.50
N THR A 70 3.34 14.72 -3.86
CA THR A 70 2.74 15.91 -3.29
C THR A 70 3.68 16.24 -2.15
N LEU A 71 4.75 16.97 -2.50
CA LEU A 71 5.41 17.88 -1.58
C LEU A 71 4.26 18.64 -0.94
N PHE A 72 3.90 18.25 0.29
CA PHE A 72 3.08 19.13 1.10
C PHE A 72 3.87 20.42 1.16
N ASP A 73 3.33 21.46 0.53
CA ASP A 73 3.85 22.81 0.66
C ASP A 73 3.66 23.17 2.13
N ILE A 74 4.69 22.93 2.93
CA ILE A 74 4.72 23.38 4.32
C ILE A 74 4.94 24.87 4.21
N GLU A 75 3.86 25.63 4.02
CA GLU A 75 3.94 27.08 4.14
C GLU A 75 4.58 27.38 5.50
N PRO A 76 5.71 28.11 5.55
CA PRO A 76 6.30 28.46 6.82
C PRO A 76 5.28 29.29 7.59
N VAL A 77 4.80 28.75 8.71
CA VAL A 77 4.04 29.52 9.70
C VAL A 77 4.88 30.73 10.06
N VAL A 78 4.55 31.89 9.50
CA VAL A 78 5.07 33.16 9.95
C VAL A 78 4.34 33.45 11.26
N PRO A 79 5.01 33.44 12.43
CA PRO A 79 4.35 33.83 13.66
C PRO A 79 3.94 35.29 13.52
N ARG A 80 2.63 35.55 13.51
CA ARG A 80 2.10 36.90 13.67
C ARG A 80 2.52 37.39 15.04
N ARG A 81 3.64 38.12 15.10
CA ARG A 81 4.02 38.91 16.27
C ARG A 81 2.83 39.80 16.62
N GLY A 82 2.20 39.50 17.74
CA GLY A 82 1.18 40.35 18.34
C GLY A 82 1.71 41.77 18.42
N ARG A 83 1.04 42.68 17.72
CA ARG A 83 1.16 44.11 18.00
C ARG A 83 0.05 44.44 18.98
N ARG A 84 0.53 44.76 20.20
CA ARG A 84 0.04 45.74 21.17
C ARG A 84 -1.44 46.06 21.19
#